data_AF-A0A098L8K6-F1
#
_entry.id   AF-A0A098L8K6-F1
#
_cell.length_a   1.000
_cell.length_b   1.000
_cell.length_c   1.000
_cell.angle_alpha   90.00
_cell.angle_beta   90.00
_cell.angle_gamma   90.00
#
_symmetry.space_group_name_H-M   'P 1'
#
loop_
_entity.id
_entity.type
_entity.pdbx_description
1 polymer ?
#
loop_
_entity_poly.entity_id
_entity_poly.type
_entity_poly.pdbx_seq_one_letter_code
_entity_poly.pdbx_strand_id
1 'polypeptide(L)' 'MEISIINMQNTPVFSGTIDAGKGSISIKDFPAKMYILISTTSSGKIYTEKIVKE' A
#
# COMPACT_ATOMS: atom_id res chain seq x y z
N MET A 1 -2.80 -4.12 11.10
CA MET A 1 -2.14 -4.60 9.86
C MET A 1 -1.31 -3.44 9.36
N GLU A 2 -0.02 -3.66 9.14
CA GLU A 2 0.84 -2.64 8.55
C GLU A 2 0.64 -2.64 7.04
N ILE A 3 0.67 -1.45 6.46
CA ILE A 3 0.49 -1.23 5.03
C ILE A 3 1.56 -0.24 4.56
N SER A 4 2.12 -0.50 3.39
CA SER A 4 3.08 0.36 2.72
C SER A 4 2.77 0.40 1.24
N ILE A 5 2.75 1.59 0.65
CA ILE A 5 2.65 1.75 -0.80
C ILE A 5 4.00 2.28 -1.27
N ILE A 6 4.62 1.57 -2.21
CA ILE A 6 5.90 1.95 -2.82
C ILE A 6 5.69 2.25 -4.30
N ASN A 7 6.49 3.18 -4.84
CA ASN A 7 6.57 3.39 -6.28
C ASN A 7 7.49 2.34 -6.95
N MET A 8 7.57 2.35 -8.29
CA MET A 8 8.42 1.42 -9.04
C MET A 8 9.93 1.63 -8.84
N GLN A 9 10.35 2.68 -8.14
CA GLN A 9 11.72 2.92 -7.71
C GLN A 9 11.98 2.44 -6.27
N ASN A 10 11.08 1.62 -5.71
CA ASN A 10 11.11 1.14 -4.32
C ASN A 10 11.10 2.26 -3.27
N THR A 11 10.62 3.46 -3.62
CA THR A 11 10.45 4.56 -2.66
C THR A 11 9.08 4.45 -2.00
N PRO A 12 8.98 4.41 -0.66
CA PRO A 12 7.70 4.46 0.04
C PRO A 12 7.04 5.82 -0.17
N VAL A 13 5.80 5.80 -0.62
CA VAL A 13 4.94 6.99 -0.79
C VAL A 13 3.87 7.07 0.28
N PHE A 14 3.56 5.95 0.94
CA PHE A 14 2.68 5.89 2.10
C PHE A 14 3.08 4.72 3.00
N SER A 15 2.98 4.90 4.30
CA SER A 15 3.06 3.83 5.27
C SER A 15 2.10 4.10 6.43
N GLY A 16 1.51 3.04 6.99
CA GLY A 16 0.59 3.18 8.10
C GLY A 16 0.14 1.85 8.68
N THR A 17 -0.70 1.92 9.71
CA THR A 17 -1.40 0.76 10.27
C THR A 17 -2.88 0.95 10.07
N ILE A 18 -3.56 -0.10 9.58
CA ILE A 18 -5.02 -0.16 9.49
C ILE A 18 -5.56 -1.36 10.26
N ASP A 19 -6.79 -1.23 10.75
CA ASP A 19 -7.54 -2.35 11.29
C ASP A 19 -7.90 -3.33 10.17
N ALA A 20 -7.63 -4.60 10.40
CA ALA A 20 -7.91 -5.65 9.43
C ALA A 20 -9.41 -5.67 9.11
N GLY A 21 -9.75 -5.58 7.81
CA GLY A 21 -11.13 -5.61 7.33
C GLY A 21 -11.92 -4.31 7.50
N LYS A 22 -11.32 -3.22 7.99
CA LYS A 22 -12.02 -1.94 8.23
C LYS A 22 -11.30 -0.69 7.72
N GLY A 23 -10.20 -0.83 6.98
CA GLY A 23 -9.40 0.29 6.48
C GLY A 23 -9.60 0.57 4.99
N SER A 24 -9.54 1.86 4.62
CA SER A 24 -9.42 2.31 3.23
C SER A 24 -8.32 3.36 3.12
N ILE A 25 -7.53 3.31 2.06
CA ILE A 25 -6.51 4.31 1.74
C ILE A 25 -6.95 5.03 0.48
N SER A 26 -6.97 6.36 0.50
CA SER A 26 -7.18 7.15 -0.72
C SER A 26 -5.84 7.40 -1.40
N ILE A 27 -5.77 7.09 -2.70
CA ILE A 27 -4.62 7.41 -3.57
C ILE A 27 -4.93 8.55 -4.55
N LYS A 28 -5.95 9.37 -4.25
CA LYS A 28 -6.41 10.43 -5.16
C LYS A 28 -5.30 11.40 -5.54
N ASP A 29 -4.46 11.76 -4.57
CA ASP A 29 -3.39 12.74 -4.75
C ASP A 29 -2.08 12.10 -5.25
N PHE A 30 -2.10 10.79 -5.53
CA PHE A 30 -0.93 10.10 -6.08
C PHE A 30 -0.82 10.40 -7.58
N PRO A 31 0.39 10.69 -8.09
CA PRO A 31 0.61 10.81 -9.52
C PRO A 31 0.11 9.60 -10.31
N ALA A 32 -0.30 9.81 -11.58
CA ALA A 32 -0.67 8.73 -12.49
C ALA A 32 0.56 7.87 -12.86
N LYS A 33 0.76 6.79 -12.10
CA LYS A 33 1.92 5.87 -12.16
C LYS A 33 1.52 4.49 -11.62
N MET A 34 2.45 3.54 -11.70
CA MET A 34 2.33 2.24 -11.05
C MET A 34 2.91 2.26 -9.64
N TYR A 35 2.27 1.51 -8.75
CA TYR A 35 2.64 1.34 -7.35
C TYR A 35 2.50 -0.12 -6.92
N ILE A 36 3.12 -0.48 -5.80
CA ILE A 36 2.95 -1.76 -5.13
C ILE A 36 2.45 -1.48 -3.72
N LEU A 37 1.30 -2.04 -3.36
CA LEU A 37 0.83 -2.15 -1.98
C LEU A 37 1.45 -3.39 -1.35
N ILE A 38 1.99 -3.22 -0.14
CA ILE A 38 2.54 -4.27 0.71
C ILE A 38 1.74 -4.23 2.01
N SER A 39 1.11 -5.34 2.38
CA SER A 39 0.31 -5.47 3.60
C SER A 39 0.90 -6.56 4.48
N THR A 40 1.29 -6.22 5.70
CA THR A 40 1.85 -7.15 6.70
C THR A 40 0.84 -7.36 7.83
N THR A 41 0.39 -8.60 7.99
CA THR A 41 -0.50 -8.98 9.09
C THR A 41 0.24 -9.03 10.42
N SER A 42 -0.48 -9.03 11.54
CA SER A 42 0.12 -9.18 12.87
C SER A 42 0.85 -10.51 13.08
N SER A 43 0.52 -11.54 12.29
CA SER A 43 1.23 -12.82 12.28
C SER A 43 2.45 -12.85 11.35
N GLY A 44 2.80 -11.72 10.73
CA GLY A 44 3.96 -11.58 9.84
C GLY A 44 3.74 -12.03 8.39
N LYS A 45 2.53 -12.48 8.02
CA LYS A 45 2.23 -12.76 6.60
C LYS A 45 2.21 -11.48 5.80
N ILE A 46 2.86 -11.52 4.63
CA ILE A 46 2.97 -10.40 3.69
C ILE A 46 2.10 -10.69 2.47
N TYR A 47 1.34 -9.69 2.05
CA TYR A 47 0.54 -9.68 0.83
C TYR A 47 1.01 -8.51 -0.03
N THR A 48 1.08 -8.71 -1.34
CA THR A 48 1.50 -7.67 -2.29
C THR A 48 0.50 -7.54 -3.41
N GLU A 49 0.16 -6.30 -3.77
CA GLU A 49 -0.78 -6.00 -4.85
C GLU A 49 -0.24 -4.87 -5.73
N LYS A 50 -0.38 -5.01 -7.05
CA LYS A 50 0.00 -3.98 -8.02
C LYS A 50 -1.17 -3.02 -8.20
N ILE A 51 -0.88 -1.72 -8.08
CA ILE A 51 -1.84 -0.64 -8.32
C ILE A 51 -1.42 0.10 -9.59
N VAL A 52 -2.35 0.29 -10.52
CA VAL A 52 -2.18 1.16 -11.69
C VAL A 52 -3.07 2.38 -11.50
N LYS A 53 -2.46 3.56 -11.35
CA LYS A 53 -3.19 4.82 -11.28
C LYS A 53 -3.14 5.49 -12.65
N GLU A 54 -4.30 5.61 -13.27
CA GLU A 54 -4.54 6.35 -14.52
C GLU A 54 -5.00 7.78 -14.24
#